data_AF-A0A160LJ08-F1
#
_entry.id   AF-A0A160LJ08-F1
#
_cell.length_a   1.000
_cell.length_b   1.000
_cell.length_c   1.000
_cell.angle_alpha   90.00
_cell.angle_beta   90.00
_cell.angle_gamma   90.00
#
_symmetry.space_group_name_H-M   'P 1'
#
loop_
_entity.id
_entity.type
_entity.pdbx_description
1 polymer ?
#
loop_
_entity_poly.entity_id
_entity_poly.type
_entity_poly.pdbx_seq_one_letter_code
_entity_poly.pdbx_strand_id
1 'polypeptide(L)'
;MKLCSVDGCKVKHRAKGYCPRHYRQARAGKEITLEYINQTGRVCSLDGRNRKHRAKGLCKLHYDNARYTIRPTKPIRLCTIAGCTKKHQAKGLCLNHYNQERYRRKKV
;
A
#
# COMPACT_ATOMS: atom_id res chain seq x y z
N MET A 1 -28.73 15.00 -6.19
CA MET A 1 -27.63 14.83 -5.21
C MET A 1 -28.19 14.07 -4.01
N LYS A 2 -27.61 12.92 -3.61
CA LYS A 2 -28.18 12.09 -2.53
C LYS A 2 -27.65 12.53 -1.16
N LEU A 3 -28.50 12.47 -0.14
CA LEU A 3 -28.12 12.70 1.26
C LEU A 3 -27.73 11.37 1.93
N CYS A 4 -27.10 11.48 3.10
CA CYS A 4 -26.80 10.34 3.95
C CYS A 4 -28.09 9.60 4.35
N SER A 5 -28.05 8.27 4.36
CA SER A 5 -29.16 7.41 4.80
C SER A 5 -29.31 7.33 6.33
N VAL A 6 -28.41 7.93 7.10
CA VAL A 6 -28.54 7.98 8.57
C VAL A 6 -29.55 9.05 8.92
N ASP A 7 -30.57 8.67 9.69
CA ASP A 7 -31.61 9.58 10.15
C ASP A 7 -31.00 10.80 10.86
N GLY A 8 -31.53 11.99 10.58
CA GLY A 8 -30.99 13.26 11.07
C GLY A 8 -29.68 13.74 10.41
N CYS A 9 -29.07 13.00 9.48
CA CYS A 9 -27.83 13.42 8.81
C CYS A 9 -28.09 14.11 7.45
N LYS A 10 -27.92 15.44 7.42
CA LYS A 10 -28.09 16.25 6.20
C LYS A 10 -26.84 16.37 5.31
N VAL A 11 -25.80 15.56 5.57
CA VAL A 11 -24.54 15.60 4.82
C VAL A 11 -24.68 14.84 3.50
N LYS A 12 -24.04 15.35 2.43
CA LYS A 12 -24.02 14.69 1.13
C LYS A 12 -23.48 13.26 1.22
N HIS A 13 -24.18 12.35 0.56
CA HIS A 13 -23.75 10.96 0.36
C HIS A 13 -22.42 10.92 -0.39
N ARG A 14 -21.55 10.00 0.03
CA ARG A 14 -20.31 9.67 -0.68
C ARG A 14 -20.37 8.27 -1.30
N ALA A 15 -20.75 7.27 -0.52
CA ALA A 15 -20.73 5.87 -0.95
C ALA A 15 -21.62 4.99 -0.06
N LYS A 16 -22.20 3.93 -0.62
CA LYS A 16 -23.02 2.91 0.09
C LYS A 16 -24.17 3.47 0.95
N GLY A 17 -24.78 4.58 0.54
CA GLY A 17 -25.85 5.24 1.31
C GLY A 17 -25.32 6.28 2.31
N TYR A 18 -24.02 6.29 2.60
CA TYR A 18 -23.48 7.05 3.72
C TYR A 18 -22.67 8.28 3.29
N CYS A 19 -22.71 9.33 4.12
CA CYS A 19 -21.75 10.42 4.06
C CYS A 19 -20.33 9.92 4.41
N PRO A 20 -19.26 10.70 4.17
CA PRO A 20 -17.88 10.28 4.45
C PRO A 20 -17.64 9.81 5.90
N ARG A 21 -18.34 10.40 6.87
CA ARG A 21 -18.23 10.09 8.30
C ARG A 21 -18.88 8.74 8.62
N HIS A 22 -20.16 8.59 8.28
CA HIS A 22 -20.92 7.34 8.51
C HIS A 22 -20.36 6.17 7.71
N TYR A 23 -19.83 6.44 6.50
CA TYR A 23 -19.12 5.43 5.72
C TYR A 23 -17.88 4.91 6.46
N ARG A 24 -17.16 5.76 7.20
CA ARG A 24 -16.01 5.36 7.99
C ARG A 24 -16.40 4.54 9.22
N GLN A 25 -17.49 4.88 9.91
CA GLN A 25 -18.03 4.08 11.01
C GLN A 25 -18.45 2.69 10.52
N ALA A 26 -19.23 2.63 9.44
CA ALA A 26 -19.67 1.38 8.79
C ALA A 26 -18.47 0.50 8.38
N ARG A 27 -17.45 1.09 7.72
CA ARG A 27 -16.24 0.36 7.33
C ARG A 27 -15.38 -0.12 8.50
N ALA A 28 -15.48 0.52 9.65
CA ALA A 28 -14.74 0.15 10.85
C ALA A 28 -15.48 -0.89 11.69
N GLY A 29 -16.68 -1.34 11.27
CA GLY A 29 -17.53 -2.22 12.08
C GLY A 29 -18.03 -1.57 13.37
N LYS A 30 -18.03 -0.23 13.42
CA LYS A 30 -18.54 0.54 14.56
C LYS A 30 -20.01 0.83 14.38
N GLU A 31 -20.72 0.98 15.49
CA GLU A 31 -22.07 1.53 15.48
C GLU A 31 -22.09 2.88 14.74
N ILE A 32 -23.08 3.05 13.87
CA ILE A 32 -23.22 4.24 13.04
C ILE A 32 -24.05 5.24 13.83
N THR A 33 -23.36 6.10 14.59
CA THR A 33 -24.02 7.12 15.41
C THR A 33 -23.96 8.50 14.77
N LEU A 34 -24.87 9.39 15.16
CA LEU A 34 -24.78 10.81 14.82
C LEU A 34 -23.67 11.52 15.59
N GLU A 35 -23.20 10.95 16.69
CA GLU A 35 -22.12 11.50 17.49
C GLU A 35 -20.81 11.63 16.71
N TYR A 36 -20.09 12.71 16.98
CA TYR A 36 -18.76 12.91 16.45
C TYR A 36 -17.76 12.08 17.26
N ILE A 37 -17.50 10.85 16.82
CA ILE A 37 -16.43 10.05 17.41
C ILE A 37 -15.09 10.54 16.85
N ASN A 38 -14.39 11.35 17.64
CA ASN A 38 -13.05 11.78 17.28
C ASN A 38 -12.10 10.57 17.31
N GLN A 39 -11.50 10.25 16.17
CA GLN A 39 -10.56 9.14 16.04
C GLN A 39 -9.10 9.60 16.15
N THR A 40 -8.86 10.88 16.50
CA THR A 40 -7.53 11.40 16.82
C THR A 40 -7.05 10.83 18.14
N GLY A 41 -5.76 10.51 18.24
CA GLY A 41 -5.17 10.02 19.49
C GLY A 41 -5.08 8.50 19.64
N ARG A 42 -5.35 7.74 18.57
CA ARG A 42 -5.07 6.29 18.60
C ARG A 42 -3.59 6.03 18.87
N VAL A 43 -3.32 4.99 19.62
CA VAL A 43 -1.98 4.48 19.92
C VAL A 43 -1.69 3.25 19.07
N CYS A 44 -0.40 2.91 18.98
CA CYS A 44 0.03 1.73 18.27
C CYS A 44 -0.32 0.46 19.04
N SER A 45 -0.97 -0.49 18.38
CA SER A 45 -1.39 -1.77 18.94
C SER A 45 -0.24 -2.72 19.28
N LEU A 46 0.96 -2.47 18.73
CA LEU A 46 2.17 -3.27 18.99
C LEU A 46 3.14 -2.58 19.97
N ASP A 47 2.78 -1.41 20.49
CA ASP A 47 3.70 -0.59 21.29
C ASP A 47 3.12 -0.39 22.68
N GLY A 48 3.70 -1.06 23.68
CA GLY A 48 3.35 -0.87 25.09
C GLY A 48 3.75 0.49 25.66
N ARG A 49 4.35 1.38 24.85
CA ARG A 49 4.74 2.75 25.21
C ARG A 49 3.81 3.80 24.61
N ASN A 50 2.58 3.41 24.25
CA ASN A 50 1.52 4.31 23.79
C ASN A 50 1.93 5.26 22.64
N ARG A 51 2.88 4.84 21.78
CA ARG A 51 3.29 5.68 20.64
C ARG A 51 2.12 5.97 19.72
N LYS A 52 2.05 7.21 19.23
CA LYS A 52 0.99 7.66 18.31
C LYS A 52 0.89 6.75 17.08
N HIS A 53 -0.34 6.36 16.79
CA HIS A 53 -0.73 5.66 15.56
C HIS A 53 -0.48 6.53 14.34
N ARG A 54 0.10 5.93 13.29
CA ARG A 54 0.22 6.52 11.96
C ARG A 54 -0.83 5.96 11.01
N ALA A 55 -0.90 4.63 10.89
CA ALA A 55 -1.83 3.93 10.00
C ALA A 55 -1.94 2.46 10.38
N LYS A 56 -3.06 1.80 10.01
CA LYS A 56 -3.31 0.36 10.22
C LYS A 56 -3.14 -0.18 11.66
N GLY A 57 -3.24 0.67 12.68
CA GLY A 57 -3.03 0.24 14.07
C GLY A 57 -1.58 0.43 14.53
N LEU A 58 -0.69 0.93 13.68
CA LEU A 58 0.76 0.92 13.89
C LEU A 58 1.33 2.33 14.02
N CYS A 59 2.36 2.49 14.86
CA CYS A 59 3.18 3.69 14.92
C CYS A 59 4.01 3.83 13.64
N LYS A 60 4.69 4.97 13.45
CA LYS A 60 5.53 5.22 12.27
C LYS A 60 6.52 4.08 12.01
N LEU A 61 7.27 3.68 13.04
CA LEU A 61 8.28 2.62 12.98
C LEU A 61 7.67 1.27 12.56
N HIS A 62 6.67 0.79 13.31
CA HIS A 62 6.03 -0.49 13.01
C HIS A 62 5.34 -0.50 11.65
N TYR A 63 4.77 0.63 11.23
CA TYR A 63 4.12 0.75 9.92
C TYR A 63 5.12 0.71 8.77
N ASP A 64 6.24 1.42 8.89
CA ASP A 64 7.29 1.41 7.87
C ASP A 64 7.93 0.02 7.77
N ASN A 65 8.27 -0.59 8.91
CA ASN A 65 8.81 -1.95 8.93
C ASN A 65 7.85 -2.93 8.27
N ALA A 66 6.57 -2.95 8.65
CA ALA A 66 5.57 -3.83 8.04
C ALA A 66 5.38 -3.60 6.52
N ARG A 67 5.60 -2.36 6.04
CA ARG A 67 5.59 -2.07 4.60
C ARG A 67 6.82 -2.59 3.87
N TYR A 68 7.98 -2.63 4.52
CA TYR A 68 9.24 -3.06 3.90
C TYR A 68 9.49 -4.57 4.04
N THR A 69 9.14 -5.19 5.17
CA THR A 69 9.34 -6.63 5.42
C THR A 69 8.38 -7.50 4.61
N ILE A 70 7.15 -7.05 4.40
CA ILE A 70 6.13 -7.78 3.63
C ILE A 70 6.25 -7.48 2.12
N ARG A 71 7.14 -6.59 1.70
CA ARG A 71 7.37 -6.39 0.26
C ARG A 71 8.21 -7.57 -0.22
N PRO A 72 7.66 -8.53 -1.01
CA PRO A 72 8.48 -9.57 -1.58
C PRO A 72 9.57 -8.89 -2.39
N THR A 73 10.82 -9.05 -1.99
CA THR A 73 11.94 -8.62 -2.83
C THR A 73 11.79 -9.41 -4.12
N LYS A 74 11.69 -8.71 -5.26
CA LYS A 74 11.63 -9.40 -6.54
C LYS A 74 12.87 -10.29 -6.62
N PRO A 75 12.73 -11.59 -6.95
CA PRO A 75 13.88 -12.47 -7.05
C PRO A 75 14.86 -11.87 -8.05
N ILE A 76 16.14 -11.86 -7.67
CA ILE A 76 17.21 -11.39 -8.56
C ILE A 76 17.26 -12.38 -9.72
N ARG A 77 16.98 -11.89 -10.94
CA ARG A 77 17.14 -12.68 -12.16
C ARG A 77 18.59 -12.59 -12.62
N LEU A 78 19.18 -13.74 -12.96
CA LEU A 78 20.52 -13.82 -13.53
C LEU A 78 20.45 -13.82 -15.06
N CYS A 79 21.59 -13.56 -15.69
CA CYS A 79 21.75 -13.68 -17.13
C CYS A 79 21.45 -15.11 -17.59
N THR A 80 20.76 -15.27 -18.72
CA THR A 80 20.43 -16.57 -19.31
C THR A 80 21.57 -17.24 -20.07
N ILE A 81 22.71 -16.55 -20.25
CA ILE A 81 23.87 -17.12 -20.93
C ILE A 81 24.58 -18.07 -19.97
N ALA A 82 24.78 -19.31 -20.41
CA ALA A 82 25.46 -20.35 -19.65
C ALA A 82 26.81 -19.84 -19.12
N GLY A 83 27.06 -20.06 -17.83
CA GLY A 83 28.27 -19.58 -17.14
C GLY A 83 28.26 -18.10 -16.73
N CYS A 84 27.22 -17.32 -17.05
CA CYS A 84 27.13 -15.92 -16.65
C CYS A 84 26.35 -15.75 -15.34
N THR A 85 27.05 -15.32 -14.28
CA THR A 85 26.45 -15.06 -12.95
C THR A 85 26.00 -13.61 -12.75
N LYS A 86 26.10 -12.76 -13.79
CA LYS A 86 25.73 -11.34 -13.70
C LYS A 86 24.22 -11.17 -13.69
N LYS A 87 23.74 -10.18 -12.94
CA LYS A 87 22.33 -9.79 -12.88
C LYS A 87 21.78 -9.47 -14.27
N HIS A 88 20.60 -10.01 -14.59
CA HIS A 88 19.84 -9.67 -15.78
C HIS A 88 19.37 -8.21 -15.71
N GLN A 89 19.53 -7.50 -16.83
CA GLN A 89 19.04 -6.13 -16.99
C GLN A 89 17.87 -6.05 -17.97
N ALA A 90 17.98 -6.69 -19.14
CA ALA A 90 16.93 -6.65 -20.16
C ALA A 90 16.94 -7.94 -21.00
N LYS A 91 15.76 -8.42 -21.42
CA LYS A 91 15.58 -9.61 -22.28
C LYS A 91 16.30 -10.90 -21.82
N GLY A 92 16.37 -11.14 -20.51
CA GLY A 92 17.10 -12.29 -19.95
C GLY A 92 18.63 -12.12 -19.91
N LEU A 93 19.18 -11.03 -20.45
CA LEU A 93 20.62 -10.79 -20.53
C LEU A 93 21.11 -9.78 -19.50
N CYS A 94 22.36 -9.92 -19.06
CA CYS A 94 23.08 -8.87 -18.34
C CYS A 94 23.37 -7.68 -19.27
N LEU A 95 23.78 -6.53 -18.70
CA LEU A 95 24.09 -5.32 -19.47
C LEU A 95 25.02 -5.58 -20.66
N ASN A 96 26.09 -6.33 -20.42
CA ASN A 96 27.11 -6.59 -21.44
C ASN A 96 26.54 -7.44 -22.58
N HIS A 97 25.92 -8.58 -22.27
CA HIS A 97 25.33 -9.45 -23.27
C HIS A 97 24.16 -8.79 -24.02
N TYR A 98 23.35 -7.98 -23.33
CA TYR A 98 22.29 -7.19 -23.96
C TYR A 98 22.86 -6.20 -24.99
N ASN A 99 23.94 -5.50 -24.64
CA ASN A 99 24.60 -4.56 -25.55
C ASN A 99 25.22 -5.29 -26.74
N GLN A 100 25.92 -6.41 -26.52
CA GLN A 100 26.48 -7.21 -27.60
C GLN A 100 25.40 -7.65 -28.61
N GLU A 101 24.28 -8.18 -28.12
CA GLU A 101 23.17 -8.60 -28.97
C GLU A 101 22.55 -7.41 -29.71
N ARG A 102 22.38 -6.28 -29.03
CA ARG A 102 21.88 -5.03 -29.65
C ARG A 102 22.78 -4.56 -30.78
N TYR A 103 24.10 -4.62 -30.63
CA TYR A 103 25.04 -4.25 -31.70
C TYR A 103 25.01 -5.23 -32.86
N ARG A 104 24.91 -6.55 -32.60
CA ARG A 104 24.79 -7.56 -33.65
C ARG A 104 23.52 -7.35 -34.50
N ARG A 105 22.38 -7.09 -33.85
CA ARG A 105 21.09 -6.83 -34.53
C ARG A 105 21.04 -5.54 -35.34
N LYS A 106 21.97 -4.60 -35.13
CA LYS A 106 22.06 -3.33 -35.89
C LYS A 106 22.94 -3.43 -37.14
N LYS A 107 23.75 -4.48 -37.25
CA LYS A 107 24.67 -4.73 -38.37
C LYS A 107 24.10 -5.71 -39.40
N VAL A 108 22.87 -6.16 -39.19
CA VAL A 108 22.04 -6.98 -40.09
C VAL A 108 20.92 -6.10 -40.57
#